data_AF-A0AAE9WP43-F1
#
_entry.id   AF-A0AAE9WP43-F1
#
_cell.length_a   1.000
_cell.length_b   1.000
_cell.length_c   1.000
_cell.angle_alpha   90.00
_cell.angle_beta   90.00
_cell.angle_gamma   90.00
#
_symmetry.space_group_name_H-M   'P 1'
#
loop_
_entity.id
_entity.type
_entity.pdbx_description
1 polymer ?
#
loop_
_entity_poly.entity_id
_entity_poly.type
_entity_poly.pdbx_seq_one_letter_code
_entity_poly.pdbx_strand_id
1 'polypeptide(L)'
;MDYTLCKRFDTLRTFLPDDLSKGTTSDINTLGNIKNYCSNRESGKTECMTDLDKINGGCIWLFEQLFVKNKKNINILEYIIIWLSYKLNQKKYDGINNLNDFYTKHIKNNPYYINCDNNGASCSSLLKGITGYTNYKGIIDTKKELLNVNFEYVPKLYDAFKSLCIMYTEISASDRKDKKYLKNANEFVKKYENLNNDHNNTKDSVYCQVLSTLSNDYNNFKKYCIRINANCSDIPLLSDIKTTQISEPSSETSYELSSKVTPSSSSVTNKLIPVLSIIVAIPIFLGIAYKYSLFGFRKRAQKQHLREKLKK
;
A
#
# COMPACT_ATOMS: atom_id res chain seq x y z
N MET A 1 4.60 5.09 -1.32
CA MET A 1 5.90 4.45 -1.02
C MET A 1 6.71 5.22 0.01
N ASP A 2 7.49 4.54 0.87
CA ASP A 2 8.56 5.15 1.68
C ASP A 2 9.59 4.12 2.15
N TYR A 3 10.68 4.60 2.77
CA TYR A 3 11.76 3.78 3.31
C TYR A 3 11.27 2.70 4.29
N THR A 4 10.34 3.03 5.18
CA THR A 4 9.85 2.07 6.17
C THR A 4 9.14 0.91 5.51
N LEU A 5 8.34 1.15 4.47
CA LEU A 5 7.73 0.06 3.69
C LEU A 5 8.81 -0.81 3.03
N CYS A 6 9.74 -0.19 2.32
CA CYS A 6 10.79 -0.92 1.60
C CYS A 6 11.67 -1.76 2.51
N LYS A 7 12.03 -1.23 3.67
CA LYS A 7 12.78 -1.95 4.71
C LYS A 7 12.06 -3.23 5.16
N ARG A 8 10.72 -3.25 5.24
CA ARG A 8 9.98 -4.47 5.61
C ARG A 8 10.05 -5.52 4.51
N PHE A 9 9.93 -5.13 3.25
CA PHE A 9 10.13 -6.05 2.13
C PHE A 9 11.58 -6.55 2.07
N ASP A 10 12.57 -5.68 2.27
CA ASP A 10 13.98 -6.07 2.30
C ASP A 10 14.27 -7.06 3.43
N THR A 11 13.70 -6.82 4.61
CA THR A 11 13.78 -7.77 5.74
C THR A 11 13.17 -9.11 5.33
N LEU A 12 11.97 -9.15 4.74
CA LEU A 12 11.36 -10.42 4.35
C LEU A 12 12.18 -11.15 3.28
N ARG A 13 12.82 -10.43 2.36
CA ARG A 13 13.68 -11.02 1.31
C ARG A 13 14.92 -11.72 1.85
N THR A 14 15.41 -11.39 3.05
CA THR A 14 16.53 -12.15 3.66
C THR A 14 16.10 -13.54 4.15
N PHE A 15 14.80 -13.75 4.41
CA PHE A 15 14.23 -15.03 4.80
C PHE A 15 13.55 -15.76 3.63
N LEU A 16 13.04 -14.99 2.65
CA LEU A 16 12.43 -15.47 1.41
C LEU A 16 13.09 -14.82 0.20
N PRO A 17 14.31 -15.24 -0.19
CA PRO A 17 15.04 -14.68 -1.31
C PRO A 17 14.22 -14.70 -2.62
N ASP A 18 14.42 -13.68 -3.45
CA ASP A 18 13.82 -13.65 -4.79
C ASP A 18 14.52 -14.61 -5.75
N ASP A 19 15.81 -14.84 -5.55
CA ASP A 19 16.59 -15.76 -6.36
C ASP A 19 16.56 -17.16 -5.75
N LEU A 20 15.94 -18.11 -6.44
CA LEU A 20 15.84 -19.50 -5.98
C LEU A 20 17.19 -20.21 -5.91
N SER A 21 18.21 -19.72 -6.63
CA SER A 21 19.57 -20.27 -6.57
C SER A 21 20.34 -19.81 -5.33
N LYS A 22 19.91 -18.72 -4.69
CA LYS A 22 20.48 -18.25 -3.44
C LYS A 22 19.81 -19.00 -2.30
N GLY A 23 20.58 -19.83 -1.59
CA GLY A 23 20.11 -20.46 -0.36
C GLY A 23 19.55 -19.43 0.62
N THR A 24 18.51 -19.81 1.36
CA THR A 24 17.96 -18.97 2.43
C THR A 24 19.06 -18.73 3.47
N THR A 25 19.42 -17.47 3.70
CA THR A 25 20.47 -17.12 4.69
C THR A 25 20.00 -17.31 6.12
N SER A 26 18.69 -17.44 6.34
CA SER A 26 18.08 -17.50 7.67
C SER A 26 16.80 -18.33 7.64
N ASP A 27 16.57 -19.10 8.69
CA ASP A 27 15.32 -19.82 8.88
C ASP A 27 14.18 -18.83 9.09
N ILE A 28 13.18 -18.87 8.22
CA ILE A 28 12.00 -18.01 8.28
C ILE A 28 11.27 -18.14 9.62
N ASN A 29 11.28 -19.29 10.29
CA ASN A 29 10.61 -19.46 11.58
C ASN A 29 11.18 -18.53 12.68
N THR A 30 12.36 -17.96 12.46
CA THR A 30 12.99 -16.98 13.36
C THR A 30 12.56 -15.53 13.10
N LEU A 31 11.81 -15.26 12.02
CA LEU A 31 11.35 -13.92 11.66
C LEU A 31 10.17 -13.48 12.54
N GLY A 32 10.50 -13.02 13.74
CA GLY A 32 9.55 -12.52 14.72
C GLY A 32 8.45 -13.53 15.02
N ASN A 33 7.23 -13.20 14.60
CA ASN A 33 6.02 -13.97 14.91
C ASN A 33 5.54 -14.86 13.77
N ILE A 34 6.27 -14.92 12.65
CA ILE A 34 5.78 -15.55 11.42
C ILE A 34 5.43 -17.03 11.60
N LYS A 35 6.16 -17.74 12.47
CA LYS A 35 5.91 -19.15 12.79
C LYS A 35 4.49 -19.38 13.29
N ASN A 36 3.95 -18.42 14.05
CA ASN A 36 2.59 -18.48 14.55
C ASN A 36 1.57 -18.42 13.41
N TYR A 37 1.85 -17.67 12.34
CA TYR A 37 0.97 -17.56 11.16
C TYR A 37 0.96 -18.80 10.27
N CYS A 38 1.92 -19.70 10.46
CA CYS A 38 2.01 -20.96 9.75
C CYS A 38 1.36 -22.14 10.49
N SER A 39 0.95 -21.93 11.73
CA SER A 39 0.34 -22.97 12.54
C SER A 39 -1.09 -23.22 12.07
N ASN A 40 -1.37 -24.39 11.49
CA ASN A 40 -2.74 -24.89 11.48
C ASN A 40 -3.06 -25.28 12.92
N ARG A 41 -3.97 -24.54 13.58
CA ARG A 41 -4.38 -24.74 14.98
C ARG A 41 -4.76 -26.19 15.33
N GLU A 42 -5.07 -27.00 14.32
CA GLU A 42 -5.40 -28.43 14.41
C GLU A 42 -4.18 -29.36 14.54
N SER A 43 -3.00 -28.95 14.04
CA SER A 43 -1.84 -29.83 13.88
C SER A 43 -0.84 -29.79 15.05
N GLY A 44 -1.00 -28.82 15.97
CA GLY A 44 -0.08 -28.61 17.11
C GLY A 44 1.34 -28.17 16.74
N LYS A 45 1.71 -28.19 15.46
CA LYS A 45 3.01 -27.72 14.95
C LYS A 45 2.94 -26.22 14.67
N THR A 46 3.95 -25.49 15.15
CA THR A 46 3.97 -24.02 15.11
C THR A 46 4.94 -23.44 14.10
N GLU A 47 5.32 -24.20 13.07
CA GLU A 47 6.39 -23.85 12.15
C GLU A 47 5.91 -23.91 10.69
N CYS A 48 6.49 -23.06 9.85
CA CYS A 48 6.27 -23.03 8.41
C CYS A 48 7.02 -24.19 7.74
N MET A 49 6.32 -25.28 7.44
CA MET A 49 6.96 -26.49 6.92
C MET A 49 7.13 -26.45 5.40
N THR A 50 6.08 -26.07 4.68
CA THR A 50 6.08 -26.02 3.21
C THR A 50 6.39 -24.62 2.70
N ASP A 51 6.83 -24.51 1.45
CA ASP A 51 7.09 -23.19 0.86
C ASP A 51 5.81 -22.35 0.72
N LEU A 52 4.63 -22.98 0.56
CA LEU A 52 3.35 -22.29 0.63
C LEU A 52 3.07 -21.74 2.03
N ASP A 53 3.38 -22.50 3.09
CA ASP A 53 3.24 -22.01 4.46
C ASP A 53 4.13 -20.79 4.68
N LYS A 54 5.38 -20.86 4.22
CA LYS A 54 6.34 -19.75 4.33
C LYS A 54 5.87 -18.51 3.56
N ILE A 55 5.36 -18.68 2.34
CA ILE A 55 4.80 -17.58 1.54
C ILE A 55 3.57 -16.97 2.21
N ASN A 56 2.65 -17.80 2.69
CA ASN A 56 1.44 -17.34 3.38
C ASN A 56 1.78 -16.61 4.69
N GLY A 57 2.67 -17.18 5.51
CA GLY A 57 3.17 -16.56 6.73
C GLY A 57 3.88 -15.24 6.44
N GLY A 58 4.68 -15.17 5.37
CA GLY A 58 5.34 -13.96 4.90
C GLY A 58 4.35 -12.87 4.49
N CYS A 59 3.26 -13.27 3.82
CA CYS A 59 2.17 -12.36 3.47
C CYS A 59 1.51 -11.78 4.72
N ILE A 60 1.07 -12.63 5.66
CA ILE A 60 0.46 -12.18 6.93
C ILE A 60 1.43 -11.28 7.72
N TRP A 61 2.71 -11.63 7.75
CA TRP A 61 3.74 -10.81 8.38
C TRP A 61 3.85 -9.42 7.74
N LEU A 62 3.78 -9.30 6.40
CA LEU A 62 3.73 -7.99 5.74
C LEU A 62 2.49 -7.18 6.13
N PHE A 63 1.32 -7.83 6.20
CA PHE A 63 0.10 -7.17 6.67
C PHE A 63 0.26 -6.61 8.08
N GLU A 64 0.77 -7.42 9.03
CA GLU A 64 1.04 -6.98 10.40
C GLU A 64 2.07 -5.84 10.43
N GLN A 65 3.20 -5.99 9.75
CA GLN A 65 4.24 -4.97 9.77
C GLN A 65 3.75 -3.67 9.17
N LEU A 66 3.11 -3.69 8.01
CA LEU A 66 2.77 -2.48 7.28
C LEU A 66 1.52 -1.81 7.88
N PHE A 67 0.43 -2.53 8.08
CA PHE A 67 -0.81 -1.93 8.56
C PHE A 67 -0.84 -1.71 10.06
N VAL A 68 -0.39 -2.68 10.86
CA VAL A 68 -0.53 -2.60 12.31
C VAL A 68 0.63 -1.84 12.94
N LYS A 69 1.87 -2.27 12.68
CA LYS A 69 3.06 -1.66 13.31
C LYS A 69 3.43 -0.31 12.71
N ASN A 70 3.38 -0.20 11.39
CA ASN A 70 3.83 1.00 10.66
C ASN A 70 2.67 1.85 10.12
N LYS A 71 1.42 1.50 10.45
CA LYS A 71 0.20 2.29 10.21
C LYS A 71 0.05 2.80 8.78
N LYS A 72 0.44 1.97 7.80
CA LYS A 72 0.32 2.31 6.38
C LYS A 72 -1.14 2.32 5.96
N ASN A 73 -1.46 3.17 4.99
CA ASN A 73 -2.78 3.19 4.36
C ASN A 73 -2.96 2.00 3.41
N ILE A 74 -4.21 1.74 2.99
CA ILE A 74 -4.58 0.61 2.13
C ILE A 74 -3.94 0.62 0.73
N ASN A 75 -3.37 1.74 0.26
CA ASN A 75 -2.77 1.81 -1.07
C ASN A 75 -1.53 0.91 -1.20
N ILE A 76 -0.90 0.55 -0.07
CA ILE A 76 0.23 -0.37 -0.06
C ILE A 76 -0.17 -1.81 -0.38
N LEU A 77 -1.46 -2.14 -0.39
CA LEU A 77 -1.98 -3.48 -0.68
C LEU A 77 -1.46 -3.98 -2.03
N GLU A 78 -1.41 -3.10 -3.04
CA GLU A 78 -0.93 -3.43 -4.38
C GLU A 78 0.48 -4.04 -4.34
N TYR A 79 1.38 -3.50 -3.52
CA TYR A 79 2.74 -4.03 -3.39
C TYR A 79 2.80 -5.37 -2.65
N ILE A 80 1.95 -5.58 -1.64
CA ILE A 80 1.85 -6.90 -0.97
C ILE A 80 1.36 -7.94 -1.96
N ILE A 81 0.32 -7.62 -2.73
CA ILE A 81 -0.28 -8.52 -3.72
C ILE A 81 0.68 -8.82 -4.87
N ILE A 82 1.41 -7.82 -5.38
CA ILE A 82 2.43 -8.03 -6.41
C ILE A 82 3.58 -8.91 -5.91
N TRP A 83 4.06 -8.70 -4.67
CA TRP A 83 5.05 -9.58 -4.07
C TRP A 83 4.53 -11.02 -3.91
N LEU A 84 3.30 -11.19 -3.42
CA LEU A 84 2.69 -12.51 -3.24
C LEU A 84 2.54 -13.23 -4.59
N SER A 85 2.01 -12.53 -5.59
CA SER A 85 1.88 -13.06 -6.96
C SER A 85 3.24 -13.45 -7.52
N TYR A 86 4.26 -12.62 -7.30
CA TYR A 86 5.62 -12.90 -7.76
C TYR A 86 6.15 -14.18 -7.17
N LYS A 87 6.02 -14.36 -5.84
CA LYS A 87 6.44 -15.59 -5.14
C LYS A 87 5.71 -16.83 -5.64
N LEU A 88 4.39 -16.73 -5.84
CA LEU A 88 3.59 -17.84 -6.38
C LEU A 88 3.94 -18.17 -7.83
N ASN A 89 4.39 -17.20 -8.62
CA ASN A 89 4.79 -17.41 -10.02
C ASN A 89 6.23 -17.97 -10.18
N GLN A 90 7.01 -18.12 -9.11
CA GLN A 90 8.39 -18.61 -9.24
C GLN A 90 8.47 -20.12 -9.49
N LYS A 91 7.45 -20.87 -9.11
CA LYS A 91 7.34 -22.32 -9.34
C LYS A 91 5.90 -22.78 -9.27
N LYS A 92 5.66 -24.03 -9.67
CA LYS A 92 4.33 -24.64 -9.58
C LYS A 92 4.07 -25.14 -8.16
N TYR A 93 2.83 -24.98 -7.72
CA TYR A 93 2.33 -25.49 -6.46
C TYR A 93 1.01 -26.20 -6.70
N ASP A 94 0.81 -27.34 -6.05
CA ASP A 94 -0.34 -28.20 -6.34
C ASP A 94 -1.67 -27.49 -6.06
N GLY A 95 -2.44 -27.32 -7.14
CA GLY A 95 -3.74 -26.66 -7.11
C GLY A 95 -3.68 -25.15 -6.83
N ILE A 96 -2.55 -24.49 -7.07
CA ILE A 96 -2.44 -23.03 -7.11
C ILE A 96 -1.95 -22.63 -8.50
N ASN A 97 -2.88 -22.27 -9.38
CA ASN A 97 -2.54 -21.83 -10.75
C ASN A 97 -2.47 -20.31 -10.87
N ASN A 98 -3.17 -19.60 -10.00
CA ASN A 98 -3.23 -18.14 -9.96
C ASN A 98 -3.42 -17.64 -8.53
N LEU A 99 -3.41 -16.32 -8.34
CA LEU A 99 -3.57 -15.71 -7.03
C LEU A 99 -4.97 -15.92 -6.43
N ASN A 100 -6.02 -16.04 -7.25
CA ASN A 100 -7.37 -16.31 -6.78
C ASN A 100 -7.53 -17.73 -6.18
N ASP A 101 -6.82 -18.73 -6.71
CA ASP A 101 -6.73 -20.07 -6.13
C ASP A 101 -6.09 -20.00 -4.74
N PHE A 102 -4.99 -19.26 -4.62
CA PHE A 102 -4.32 -19.03 -3.34
C PHE A 102 -5.23 -18.31 -2.35
N TYR A 103 -5.92 -17.25 -2.79
CA TYR A 103 -6.88 -16.55 -1.95
C TYR A 103 -7.97 -17.51 -1.42
N THR A 104 -8.54 -18.34 -2.30
CA THR A 104 -9.61 -19.27 -1.93
C THR A 104 -9.15 -20.31 -0.92
N LYS A 105 -7.95 -20.87 -1.10
CA LYS A 105 -7.41 -21.95 -0.25
C LYS A 105 -6.76 -21.45 1.04
N HIS A 106 -6.03 -20.34 0.99
CA HIS A 106 -5.14 -19.92 2.08
C HIS A 106 -5.55 -18.62 2.78
N ILE A 107 -6.45 -17.81 2.19
CA ILE A 107 -6.85 -16.50 2.75
C ILE A 107 -8.31 -16.53 3.22
N LYS A 108 -9.24 -16.97 2.36
CA LYS A 108 -10.70 -16.80 2.51
C LYS A 108 -11.24 -17.21 3.89
N ASN A 109 -10.80 -18.37 4.39
CA ASN A 109 -11.26 -18.96 5.65
C ASN A 109 -10.17 -19.00 6.73
N ASN A 110 -9.02 -18.36 6.47
CA ASN A 110 -7.88 -18.45 7.37
C ASN A 110 -8.06 -17.49 8.57
N PRO A 111 -8.06 -17.99 9.83
CA PRO A 111 -8.26 -17.20 11.04
C PRO A 111 -7.40 -15.94 11.14
N TYR A 112 -6.15 -16.00 10.68
CA TYR A 112 -5.23 -14.85 10.75
C TYR A 112 -5.70 -13.70 9.86
N TYR A 113 -6.29 -13.99 8.70
CA TYR A 113 -6.82 -12.97 7.79
C TYR A 113 -8.20 -12.46 8.18
N ILE A 114 -9.07 -13.30 8.76
CA ILE A 114 -10.45 -12.93 9.13
C ILE A 114 -10.55 -12.27 10.51
N ASN A 115 -9.65 -12.58 11.44
CA ASN A 115 -9.72 -12.08 12.82
C ASN A 115 -8.66 -11.03 13.15
N CYS A 116 -7.72 -10.76 12.23
CA CYS A 116 -6.54 -9.94 12.50
C CYS A 116 -5.84 -10.47 13.76
N ASP A 117 -5.41 -11.74 13.74
CA ASP A 117 -4.81 -12.37 14.92
C ASP A 117 -3.29 -12.12 14.94
N ASN A 118 -2.83 -11.30 15.88
CA ASN A 118 -1.41 -11.03 16.11
C ASN A 118 -0.98 -11.72 17.41
N ASN A 119 -0.64 -13.00 17.32
CA ASN A 119 -0.20 -13.82 18.46
C ASN A 119 -1.23 -13.94 19.60
N GLY A 120 -2.49 -14.22 19.27
CA GLY A 120 -3.56 -14.42 20.24
C GLY A 120 -4.25 -13.13 20.68
N ALA A 121 -3.75 -11.96 20.27
CA ALA A 121 -4.41 -10.68 20.46
C ALA A 121 -5.00 -10.18 19.13
N SER A 122 -6.28 -9.83 19.14
CA SER A 122 -6.90 -9.26 17.94
C SER A 122 -6.41 -7.84 17.68
N CYS A 123 -5.96 -7.57 16.45
CA CYS A 123 -5.61 -6.23 15.97
C CYS A 123 -6.78 -5.47 15.33
N SER A 124 -8.01 -6.00 15.40
CA SER A 124 -9.16 -5.47 14.67
C SER A 124 -9.47 -3.99 14.94
N SER A 125 -9.40 -3.55 16.20
CA SER A 125 -9.67 -2.16 16.58
C SER A 125 -8.63 -1.19 16.03
N LEU A 126 -7.35 -1.55 16.17
CA LEU A 126 -6.22 -0.78 15.66
C LEU A 126 -6.24 -0.71 14.13
N LEU A 127 -6.47 -1.85 13.47
CA LEU A 127 -6.57 -1.94 12.03
C LEU A 127 -7.72 -1.08 11.50
N LYS A 128 -8.89 -1.10 12.17
CA LYS A 128 -10.06 -0.28 11.81
C LYS A 128 -9.76 1.22 11.92
N GLY A 129 -9.05 1.64 12.96
CA GLY A 129 -8.65 3.04 13.13
C GLY A 129 -7.70 3.56 12.04
N ILE A 130 -6.94 2.68 11.40
CA ILE A 130 -5.93 3.04 10.37
C ILE A 130 -6.50 2.90 8.95
N THR A 131 -7.24 1.82 8.70
CA THR A 131 -7.63 1.40 7.35
C THR A 131 -9.14 1.51 7.09
N GLY A 132 -9.95 1.62 8.14
CA GLY A 132 -11.41 1.48 8.07
C GLY A 132 -11.91 0.03 8.16
N TYR A 133 -11.01 -0.97 8.08
CA TYR A 133 -11.36 -2.38 8.06
C TYR A 133 -10.95 -3.11 9.34
N THR A 134 -11.72 -4.09 9.75
CA THR A 134 -11.47 -4.87 10.96
C THR A 134 -10.48 -6.02 10.74
N ASN A 135 -10.22 -6.44 9.50
CA ASN A 135 -9.35 -7.57 9.23
C ASN A 135 -8.66 -7.47 7.85
N TYR A 136 -7.62 -8.27 7.66
CA TYR A 136 -6.81 -8.24 6.43
C TYR A 136 -7.58 -8.74 5.21
N LYS A 137 -8.45 -9.74 5.38
CA LYS A 137 -9.32 -10.23 4.30
C LYS A 137 -10.20 -9.10 3.75
N GLY A 138 -10.81 -8.30 4.63
CA GLY A 138 -11.63 -7.15 4.25
C GLY A 138 -10.85 -6.12 3.45
N ILE A 139 -9.57 -5.88 3.79
CA ILE A 139 -8.69 -5.02 3.00
C ILE A 139 -8.48 -5.61 1.60
N ILE A 140 -8.17 -6.90 1.49
CA ILE A 140 -7.98 -7.58 0.19
C ILE A 140 -9.25 -7.52 -0.66
N ASP A 141 -10.41 -7.76 -0.05
CA ASP A 141 -11.71 -7.78 -0.73
C ASP A 141 -12.09 -6.43 -1.36
N THR A 142 -11.50 -5.32 -0.89
CA THR A 142 -11.75 -3.99 -1.45
C THR A 142 -11.08 -3.74 -2.78
N LYS A 143 -10.03 -4.52 -3.08
CA LYS A 143 -9.30 -4.49 -4.35
C LYS A 143 -9.20 -5.91 -4.92
N LYS A 144 -10.35 -6.59 -4.96
CA LYS A 144 -10.43 -8.01 -5.35
C LYS A 144 -9.99 -8.24 -6.80
N GLU A 145 -10.09 -7.22 -7.65
CA GLU A 145 -9.55 -7.22 -9.00
C GLU A 145 -8.04 -7.55 -9.03
N LEU A 146 -7.27 -7.15 -8.02
CA LEU A 146 -5.84 -7.47 -7.93
C LEU A 146 -5.56 -8.98 -7.87
N LEU A 147 -6.54 -9.80 -7.47
CA LEU A 147 -6.41 -11.27 -7.47
C LEU A 147 -6.35 -11.87 -8.88
N ASN A 148 -6.76 -11.10 -9.90
CA ASN A 148 -6.77 -11.51 -11.30
C ASN A 148 -5.53 -11.03 -12.07
N VAL A 149 -4.48 -10.57 -11.38
CA VAL A 149 -3.25 -10.12 -12.03
C VAL A 149 -2.66 -11.22 -12.91
N ASN A 150 -2.38 -10.90 -14.17
CA ASN A 150 -1.73 -11.84 -15.07
C ASN A 150 -0.27 -12.08 -14.64
N PHE A 151 0.03 -13.34 -14.28
CA PHE A 151 1.35 -13.79 -13.83
C PHE A 151 2.46 -13.53 -14.85
N GLU A 152 2.14 -13.41 -16.14
CA GLU A 152 3.09 -13.02 -17.19
C GLU A 152 3.78 -11.69 -16.89
N TYR A 153 3.04 -10.69 -16.38
CA TYR A 153 3.56 -9.34 -16.16
C TYR A 153 4.07 -9.11 -14.73
N VAL A 154 3.69 -9.98 -13.79
CA VAL A 154 4.06 -9.87 -12.37
C VAL A 154 5.57 -9.76 -12.15
N PRO A 155 6.46 -10.57 -12.79
CA PRO A 155 7.90 -10.44 -12.61
C PRO A 155 8.42 -9.05 -12.96
N LYS A 156 7.94 -8.46 -14.06
CA LYS A 156 8.36 -7.12 -14.51
C LYS A 156 7.86 -6.03 -13.55
N LEU A 157 6.60 -6.12 -13.11
CA LEU A 157 6.02 -5.18 -12.13
C LEU A 157 6.76 -5.25 -10.79
N TYR A 158 7.05 -6.46 -10.31
CA TYR A 158 7.78 -6.66 -9.06
C TYR A 158 9.22 -6.14 -9.14
N ASP A 159 9.90 -6.33 -10.27
CA ASP A 159 11.26 -5.83 -10.47
C ASP A 159 11.33 -4.29 -10.48
N ALA A 160 10.34 -3.62 -11.09
CA ALA A 160 10.22 -2.16 -11.02
C ALA A 160 9.90 -1.67 -9.60
N PHE A 161 8.97 -2.33 -8.89
CA PHE A 161 8.70 -2.05 -7.48
C PHE A 161 9.95 -2.18 -6.61
N LYS A 162 10.71 -3.26 -6.80
CA LYS A 162 11.97 -3.50 -6.07
C LYS A 162 12.99 -2.41 -6.37
N SER A 163 13.15 -2.03 -7.64
CA SER A 163 14.04 -0.93 -8.04
C SER A 163 13.66 0.40 -7.38
N LEU A 164 12.36 0.72 -7.32
CA LEU A 164 11.87 1.90 -6.60
C LEU A 164 12.21 1.83 -5.10
N CYS A 165 12.09 0.65 -4.49
CA CYS A 165 12.47 0.48 -3.10
C CYS A 165 13.96 0.70 -2.83
N ILE A 166 14.83 0.22 -3.71
CA ILE A 166 16.27 0.48 -3.62
C ILE A 166 16.55 1.98 -3.62
N MET A 167 15.85 2.76 -4.46
CA MET A 167 16.00 4.22 -4.46
C MET A 167 15.64 4.84 -3.10
N TYR A 168 14.50 4.44 -2.51
CA TYR A 168 14.06 4.92 -1.19
C TYR A 168 15.02 4.53 -0.07
N THR A 169 15.62 3.34 -0.13
CA THR A 169 16.62 2.88 0.83
C THR A 169 17.90 3.70 0.73
N GLU A 170 18.43 3.89 -0.48
CA GLU A 170 19.68 4.62 -0.73
C GLU A 170 19.58 6.11 -0.40
N ILE A 171 18.47 6.77 -0.76
CA ILE A 171 18.29 8.18 -0.39
C ILE A 171 18.12 8.38 1.12
N SER A 172 17.68 7.34 1.84
CA SER A 172 17.50 7.37 3.29
C SER A 172 18.76 6.97 4.06
N ALA A 173 19.84 6.62 3.36
CA ALA A 173 21.13 6.36 3.96
C ALA A 173 21.69 7.61 4.65
N SER A 174 22.54 7.38 5.66
CA SER A 174 23.23 8.42 6.42
C SER A 174 24.25 9.17 5.58
N ASP A 175 24.99 8.45 4.73
CA ASP A 175 25.89 9.03 3.72
C ASP A 175 25.27 8.92 2.32
N ARG A 176 25.26 10.05 1.61
CA ARG A 176 24.66 10.20 0.26
C ARG A 176 25.65 10.76 -0.76
N LYS A 177 26.94 10.87 -0.41
CA LYS A 177 27.99 11.46 -1.26
C LYS A 177 28.13 10.75 -2.60
N ASP A 178 28.01 9.43 -2.60
CA ASP A 178 28.10 8.58 -3.81
C ASP A 178 26.89 8.73 -4.75
N LYS A 179 25.84 9.44 -4.33
CA LYS A 179 24.61 9.66 -5.11
C LYS A 179 24.01 8.38 -5.72
N LYS A 180 24.15 7.22 -5.07
CA LYS A 180 23.67 5.92 -5.56
C LYS A 180 22.19 5.94 -5.93
N TYR A 181 21.38 6.70 -5.20
CA TYR A 181 19.96 6.90 -5.49
C TYR A 181 19.70 7.48 -6.90
N LEU A 182 20.60 8.29 -7.47
CA LEU A 182 20.48 8.80 -8.85
C LEU A 182 20.73 7.71 -9.88
N LYS A 183 21.75 6.87 -9.67
CA LYS A 183 22.00 5.71 -10.53
C LYS A 183 20.79 4.77 -10.51
N ASN A 184 20.27 4.49 -9.33
CA ASN A 184 19.09 3.64 -9.17
C ASN A 184 17.82 4.30 -9.74
N ALA A 185 17.70 5.63 -9.71
CA ALA A 185 16.60 6.33 -10.37
C ALA A 185 16.64 6.16 -11.89
N ASN A 186 17.82 6.21 -12.51
CA ASN A 186 17.99 5.92 -13.93
C ASN A 186 17.64 4.47 -14.27
N GLU A 187 18.05 3.51 -13.43
CA GLU A 187 17.68 2.10 -13.61
C GLU A 187 16.16 1.89 -13.47
N PHE A 188 15.51 2.55 -12.51
CA PHE A 188 14.06 2.51 -12.36
C PHE A 188 13.35 3.06 -13.59
N VAL A 189 13.76 4.23 -14.11
CA VAL A 189 13.12 4.84 -15.29
C VAL A 189 13.21 3.89 -16.48
N LYS A 190 14.36 3.26 -16.74
CA LYS A 190 14.50 2.26 -17.82
C LYS A 190 13.54 1.09 -17.65
N LYS A 191 13.42 0.54 -16.43
CA LYS A 191 12.49 -0.55 -16.13
C LYS A 191 11.03 -0.13 -16.32
N TYR A 192 10.69 1.08 -15.87
CA TYR A 192 9.36 1.65 -16.01
C TYR A 192 8.99 1.90 -17.47
N GLU A 193 9.90 2.42 -18.28
CA GLU A 193 9.66 2.65 -19.71
C GLU A 193 9.41 1.36 -20.47
N ASN A 194 10.15 0.29 -20.14
CA ASN A 194 9.89 -1.03 -20.69
C ASN A 194 8.48 -1.52 -20.35
N LEU A 195 8.04 -1.35 -19.10
CA LEU A 195 6.67 -1.64 -18.68
C LEU A 195 5.64 -0.79 -19.45
N ASN A 196 5.86 0.53 -19.53
CA ASN A 196 4.96 1.46 -20.21
C ASN A 196 4.88 1.24 -21.73
N ASN A 197 5.90 0.62 -22.34
CA ASN A 197 5.84 0.22 -23.75
C ASN A 197 5.06 -1.09 -23.94
N ASP A 198 5.26 -2.06 -23.03
CA ASP A 198 4.50 -3.31 -23.03
C ASP A 198 2.99 -3.06 -22.82
N HIS A 199 2.63 -2.00 -22.09
CA HIS A 199 1.26 -1.53 -21.85
C HIS A 199 0.40 -1.42 -23.12
N ASN A 200 0.99 -1.06 -24.27
CA ASN A 200 0.25 -0.93 -25.53
C ASN A 200 -0.38 -2.26 -25.99
N ASN A 201 0.10 -3.40 -25.48
CA ASN A 201 -0.40 -4.73 -25.79
C ASN A 201 -1.38 -5.28 -24.74
N THR A 202 -1.58 -4.56 -23.63
CA THR A 202 -2.30 -5.06 -22.45
C THR A 202 -3.49 -4.17 -22.10
N LYS A 203 -4.71 -4.66 -22.33
CA LYS A 203 -5.95 -4.06 -21.78
C LYS A 203 -6.22 -4.47 -20.31
N ASP A 204 -5.19 -4.89 -19.58
CA ASP A 204 -5.32 -5.37 -18.20
C ASP A 204 -5.40 -4.17 -17.24
N SER A 205 -6.59 -3.94 -16.66
CA SER A 205 -6.84 -2.84 -15.73
C SER A 205 -5.96 -2.90 -14.49
N VAL A 206 -5.62 -4.10 -14.00
CA VAL A 206 -4.79 -4.30 -12.81
C VAL A 206 -3.35 -3.91 -13.11
N TYR A 207 -2.84 -4.31 -14.27
CA TYR A 207 -1.52 -3.90 -14.72
C TYR A 207 -1.39 -2.38 -14.78
N CYS A 208 -2.38 -1.71 -15.39
CA CYS A 208 -2.42 -0.25 -15.50
C CYS A 208 -2.47 0.43 -14.12
N GLN A 209 -3.25 -0.11 -13.19
CA GLN A 209 -3.36 0.40 -11.84
C GLN A 209 -2.02 0.35 -11.10
N VAL A 210 -1.32 -0.78 -11.15
CA VAL A 210 0.00 -0.92 -10.50
C VAL A 210 1.03 0.00 -11.16
N LEU A 211 1.01 0.13 -12.49
CA LEU A 211 1.90 1.03 -13.23
C LEU A 211 1.67 2.50 -12.84
N SER A 212 0.41 2.91 -12.67
CA SER A 212 0.04 4.24 -12.18
C SER A 212 0.54 4.47 -10.75
N THR A 213 0.38 3.49 -9.86
CA THR A 213 0.90 3.56 -8.49
C THR A 213 2.42 3.70 -8.44
N LEU A 214 3.16 2.96 -9.27
CA LEU A 214 4.62 3.09 -9.40
C LEU A 214 5.03 4.49 -9.87
N SER A 215 4.32 5.05 -10.85
CA SER A 215 4.57 6.42 -11.36
C SER A 215 4.34 7.47 -10.28
N ASN A 216 3.20 7.38 -9.58
CA ASN A 216 2.86 8.28 -8.49
C ASN A 216 3.89 8.22 -7.36
N ASP A 217 4.35 7.02 -7.01
CA ASP A 217 5.34 6.84 -5.97
C ASP A 217 6.75 7.29 -6.39
N TYR A 218 7.11 7.21 -7.67
CA TYR A 218 8.32 7.85 -8.18
C TYR A 218 8.24 9.38 -8.11
N ASN A 219 7.08 9.97 -8.45
CA ASN A 219 6.87 11.40 -8.29
C ASN A 219 6.92 11.83 -6.81
N ASN A 220 6.43 10.99 -5.90
CA ASN A 220 6.58 11.20 -4.47
C ASN A 220 8.04 11.10 -4.01
N PHE A 221 8.83 10.18 -4.58
CA PHE A 221 10.27 10.09 -4.34
C PHE A 221 10.99 11.40 -4.72
N LYS A 222 10.68 11.96 -5.89
CA LYS A 222 11.25 13.25 -6.34
C LYS A 222 10.93 14.38 -5.37
N LYS A 223 9.67 14.50 -4.95
CA LYS A 223 9.25 15.48 -3.93
C LYS A 223 9.98 15.28 -2.61
N TYR A 224 10.12 14.02 -2.17
CA TYR A 224 10.85 13.67 -0.95
C TYR A 224 12.32 14.06 -1.03
N CYS A 225 12.98 13.77 -2.16
CA CYS A 225 14.36 14.13 -2.42
C CYS A 225 14.58 15.65 -2.23
N ILE A 226 13.72 16.48 -2.85
CA ILE A 226 13.79 17.94 -2.73
C ILE A 226 13.60 18.36 -1.27
N ARG A 227 12.62 17.79 -0.58
CA ARG A 227 12.31 18.13 0.82
C ARG A 227 13.48 17.90 1.78
N ILE A 228 14.27 16.85 1.56
CA ILE A 228 15.44 16.54 2.41
C ILE A 228 16.71 17.28 1.96
N ASN A 229 16.58 18.23 1.02
CA ASN A 229 17.67 18.99 0.42
C ASN A 229 18.81 18.10 -0.12
N ALA A 230 18.45 16.94 -0.69
CA ALA A 230 19.39 16.12 -1.45
C ALA A 230 19.64 16.73 -2.84
N ASN A 231 20.69 16.30 -3.53
CA ASN A 231 20.94 16.75 -4.90
C ASN A 231 20.05 15.97 -5.88
N CYS A 232 18.91 16.56 -6.22
CA CYS A 232 17.84 15.92 -6.99
C CYS A 232 17.75 16.38 -8.45
N SER A 233 18.59 17.33 -8.86
CA SER A 233 18.51 18.00 -10.16
C SER A 233 18.68 17.04 -11.33
N ASP A 234 19.43 15.96 -11.13
CA ASP A 234 19.74 14.95 -12.14
C ASP A 234 18.78 13.74 -12.09
N ILE A 235 17.68 13.80 -11.31
CA ILE A 235 16.69 12.72 -11.31
C ILE A 235 15.89 12.78 -12.62
N PRO A 236 15.87 11.69 -13.42
CA PRO A 236 15.16 11.68 -14.70
C PRO A 236 13.65 11.93 -14.55
N LEU A 237 13.03 12.35 -15.65
CA LEU A 237 11.57 12.39 -15.74
C LEU A 237 11.06 11.01 -16.16
N LEU A 238 9.85 10.67 -15.71
CA LEU A 238 9.12 9.56 -16.32
C LEU A 238 8.42 10.08 -17.57
N SER A 239 8.43 9.26 -18.61
CA SER A 239 7.52 9.44 -19.74
C SER A 239 6.07 9.30 -19.26
N ASP A 240 5.16 10.08 -19.85
CA ASP A 240 3.72 9.93 -19.59
C ASP A 240 3.26 8.50 -19.90
N ILE A 241 2.27 8.01 -19.15
CA ILE A 241 1.69 6.69 -19.40
C ILE A 241 1.07 6.70 -20.80
N LYS A 242 1.54 5.80 -21.66
CA LYS A 242 1.06 5.70 -23.05
C LYS A 242 -0.34 5.10 -23.01
N THR A 243 -1.34 5.96 -22.89
CA THR A 243 -2.73 5.53 -22.91
C THR A 243 -3.19 5.58 -24.36
N THR A 244 -3.37 4.43 -25.00
CA THR A 244 -4.10 4.38 -26.27
C THR A 244 -5.50 4.91 -25.98
N GLN A 245 -5.86 6.06 -26.56
CA GLN A 245 -7.24 6.53 -26.54
C GLN A 245 -8.09 5.41 -27.13
N ILE A 246 -8.93 4.78 -26.31
CA ILE A 246 -10.00 3.96 -26.83
C ILE A 246 -10.99 4.96 -27.44
N SER A 247 -10.86 5.19 -28.74
CA SER A 247 -11.99 5.63 -29.55
C SER A 247 -12.98 4.47 -29.52
N GLU A 248 -13.94 4.49 -28.59
CA GLU A 248 -15.17 3.74 -28.80
C GLU A 248 -15.84 4.30 -30.06
N PRO A 249 -16.34 3.46 -30.98
CA PRO A 249 -17.14 3.94 -32.09
C PRO A 249 -18.49 4.39 -31.53
N SER A 250 -18.54 5.64 -31.07
CA SER A 250 -19.81 6.34 -30.97
C SER A 250 -20.17 6.80 -32.38
N SER A 251 -21.25 6.19 -32.86
CA SER A 251 -22.09 6.59 -33.97
C SER A 251 -21.97 8.07 -34.36
N GLU A 252 -21.66 8.29 -35.65
CA GLU A 252 -22.01 9.42 -36.50
C GLU A 252 -22.10 10.81 -35.85
N THR A 253 -21.15 11.69 -36.15
CA THR A 253 -21.39 12.91 -36.95
C THR A 253 -20.04 13.54 -37.32
N SER A 254 -19.91 13.84 -38.61
CA SER A 254 -18.77 14.42 -39.33
C SER A 254 -18.50 15.89 -39.01
N TYR A 255 -17.28 16.25 -38.61
CA TYR A 255 -16.64 17.52 -39.03
C TYR A 255 -15.10 17.42 -38.96
N GLU A 256 -14.55 17.58 -40.17
CA GLU A 256 -13.22 17.92 -40.65
C GLU A 256 -12.11 18.40 -39.69
N LEU A 257 -10.94 17.82 -39.97
CA LEU A 257 -9.60 18.10 -39.46
C LEU A 257 -9.10 19.51 -39.86
N SER A 258 -8.60 20.29 -38.90
CA SER A 258 -7.52 21.25 -39.19
C SER A 258 -6.60 21.48 -37.99
N SER A 259 -5.32 21.44 -38.32
CA SER A 259 -4.13 21.39 -37.49
C SER A 259 -3.80 22.67 -36.70
N LYS A 260 -2.93 22.49 -35.69
CA LYS A 260 -2.02 23.47 -35.05
C LYS A 260 -2.55 24.11 -33.77
N VAL A 261 -2.21 23.54 -32.61
CA VAL A 261 -2.19 24.27 -31.35
C VAL A 261 -0.92 23.93 -30.55
N THR A 262 -0.04 24.92 -30.51
CA THR A 262 1.00 25.24 -29.52
C THR A 262 0.65 24.76 -28.10
N PRO A 263 1.60 24.24 -27.30
CA PRO A 263 1.31 23.80 -25.94
C PRO A 263 0.93 25.03 -25.11
N SER A 264 -0.36 25.15 -24.79
CA SER A 264 -0.85 26.20 -23.89
C SER A 264 -0.57 25.76 -22.46
N SER A 265 0.32 26.49 -21.81
CA SER A 265 0.50 26.51 -20.36
C SER A 265 -0.85 26.81 -19.70
N SER A 266 -1.47 25.80 -19.10
CA SER A 266 -2.65 25.97 -18.24
C SER A 266 -2.22 26.73 -16.98
N SER A 267 -2.39 28.04 -16.98
CA SER A 267 -2.37 28.88 -15.79
C SER A 267 -3.58 28.53 -14.92
N VAL A 268 -3.29 28.03 -13.72
CA VAL A 268 -4.28 27.79 -12.69
C VAL A 268 -4.88 29.13 -12.30
N THR A 269 -6.09 29.40 -12.78
CA THR A 269 -6.88 30.54 -12.33
C THR A 269 -7.38 30.23 -10.93
N ASN A 270 -6.78 30.84 -9.91
CA ASN A 270 -7.24 30.74 -8.53
C ASN A 270 -8.67 31.30 -8.44
N LYS A 271 -9.67 30.41 -8.32
CA LYS A 271 -11.01 30.79 -7.89
C LYS A 271 -10.93 31.21 -6.41
N LEU A 272 -11.01 32.52 -6.19
CA LEU A 272 -11.30 33.12 -4.89
C LEU A 272 -12.61 32.55 -4.34
N ILE A 273 -12.52 31.84 -3.22
CA ILE A 273 -13.67 31.43 -2.41
C ILE A 273 -14.18 32.69 -1.69
N PRO A 274 -15.49 33.00 -1.68
CA PRO A 274 -16.00 34.11 -0.90
C PRO A 274 -15.95 33.75 0.61
N VAL A 275 -14.98 34.32 1.31
CA VAL A 275 -14.72 34.13 2.76
C VAL A 275 -15.79 34.77 3.66
N LEU A 276 -16.88 35.31 3.12
CA LEU A 276 -17.87 36.05 3.92
C LEU A 276 -18.87 35.18 4.70
N SER A 277 -19.06 33.89 4.35
CA SER A 277 -20.11 33.06 4.98
C SER A 277 -19.66 32.22 6.19
N ILE A 278 -18.35 32.11 6.46
CA ILE A 278 -17.82 31.24 7.53
C ILE A 278 -17.80 31.94 8.90
N ILE A 279 -17.75 33.29 8.92
CA ILE A 279 -17.58 34.05 10.18
C ILE A 279 -18.87 34.09 11.02
N VAL A 280 -20.05 33.89 10.42
CA VAL A 280 -21.34 34.00 11.14
C VAL A 280 -21.76 32.69 11.83
N ALA A 281 -21.28 31.53 11.38
CA ALA A 281 -21.69 30.24 11.94
C ALA A 281 -20.91 29.82 13.21
N ILE A 282 -19.65 30.23 13.32
CA ILE A 282 -18.75 29.83 14.43
C ILE A 282 -19.24 30.30 15.83
N PRO A 283 -19.77 31.53 16.02
CA PRO A 283 -20.23 31.95 17.35
C PRO A 283 -21.51 31.24 17.82
N ILE A 284 -22.38 30.79 16.90
CA ILE A 284 -23.66 30.14 17.24
C ILE A 284 -23.41 28.74 17.83
N PHE A 285 -22.49 27.96 17.25
CA PHE A 285 -22.17 26.62 17.76
C PHE A 285 -21.38 26.65 19.08
N LEU A 286 -20.49 27.63 19.27
CA LEU A 286 -19.76 27.79 20.54
C LEU A 286 -20.69 28.21 21.69
N GLY A 287 -21.69 29.06 21.43
CA GLY A 287 -22.68 29.46 22.43
C GLY A 287 -23.55 28.30 22.93
N ILE A 288 -23.92 27.37 22.04
CA ILE A 288 -24.69 26.18 22.41
C ILE A 288 -23.81 25.21 23.23
N ALA A 289 -22.58 24.93 22.80
CA ALA A 289 -21.69 24.02 23.53
C ALA A 289 -21.34 24.52 24.94
N TYR A 290 -21.13 25.83 25.12
CA TYR A 290 -20.81 26.42 26.42
C TYR A 290 -21.98 26.29 27.42
N LYS A 291 -23.23 26.50 26.96
CA LYS A 291 -24.42 26.39 27.82
C LYS A 291 -24.69 24.96 28.29
N TYR A 292 -24.46 23.95 27.44
CA TYR A 292 -24.62 22.54 27.82
C TYR A 292 -23.49 22.02 28.73
N SER A 293 -22.26 22.52 28.57
CA SER A 293 -21.12 22.15 29.42
C SER A 293 -21.30 22.65 30.86
N LEU A 294 -21.62 23.93 31.06
CA LEU A 294 -21.70 24.52 32.40
C LEU A 294 -22.86 23.96 33.25
N PHE A 295 -23.96 23.55 32.61
CA PHE A 295 -25.13 22.98 33.31
C PHE A 295 -25.01 21.46 33.60
N GLY A 296 -24.27 20.71 32.78
CA GLY A 296 -24.08 19.26 32.96
C GLY A 296 -23.23 18.91 34.19
N PHE A 297 -22.17 19.68 34.45
CA PHE A 297 -21.25 19.41 35.57
C PHE A 297 -21.85 19.76 36.94
N ARG A 298 -22.64 20.83 37.03
CA ARG A 298 -23.23 21.28 38.30
C ARG A 298 -24.21 20.26 38.90
N LYS A 299 -24.97 19.56 38.05
CA LYS A 299 -25.99 18.58 38.49
C LYS A 299 -25.39 17.24 38.95
N ARG A 300 -24.18 16.88 38.48
CA ARG A 300 -23.51 15.62 38.85
C ARG A 300 -22.78 15.74 40.20
N ALA A 301 -22.12 16.87 40.45
CA ALA A 301 -21.39 17.12 41.70
C ALA A 301 -22.31 17.14 42.94
N GLN A 302 -23.48 17.81 42.88
CA GLN A 302 -24.42 17.84 44.01
C GLN A 302 -25.02 16.45 44.33
N LYS A 303 -25.32 15.63 43.32
CA LYS A 303 -25.87 14.27 43.53
C LYS A 303 -24.86 13.32 44.17
N GLN A 304 -23.57 13.49 43.89
CA GLN A 304 -22.51 12.67 44.48
C GLN A 304 -22.27 13.06 45.94
N HIS A 305 -22.28 14.36 46.25
CA HIS A 305 -22.09 14.87 47.61
C HIS A 305 -23.24 14.55 48.59
N LEU A 306 -24.48 14.42 48.08
CA LEU A 306 -25.65 13.97 48.87
C LEU A 306 -25.63 12.47 49.15
N ARG A 307 -25.08 11.64 48.24
CA ARG A 307 -24.96 10.19 48.45
C ARG A 307 -23.88 9.81 49.46
N GLU A 308 -22.84 10.61 49.59
CA GLU A 308 -21.76 10.38 50.57
C GLU A 308 -22.17 10.77 52.00
N LYS A 309 -23.06 11.77 52.17
CA LYS A 309 -23.57 12.16 53.51
C LYS A 309 -24.62 11.22 54.10
N LEU A 310 -25.26 10.35 53.30
CA LEU A 310 -26.23 9.35 53.77
C LEU A 310 -25.57 8.01 54.18
N LYS A 311 -24.24 7.89 54.08
CA LYS A 311 -23.48 6.69 54.44
C LYS A 311 -22.58 6.89 55.67
N LYS A 312 -22.78 7.97 56.42
CA LYS A 312 -22.18 8.22 57.73
C LYS A 312 -23.27 8.35 58.78
#